data_AF-A0A6H2C511-F1
#
_entry.id   AF-A0A6H2C511-F1
#
_cell.length_a   1.000
_cell.length_b   1.000
_cell.length_c   1.000
_cell.angle_alpha   90.00
_cell.angle_beta   90.00
_cell.angle_gamma   90.00
#
_symmetry.space_group_name_H-M   'P 1'
#
loop_
_entity.id
_entity.type
_entity.pdbx_description
1 polymer ?
#
loop_
_entity_poly.entity_id
_entity_poly.type
_entity_poly.pdbx_seq_one_letter_code
_entity_poly.pdbx_strand_id
1 'polypeptide(L)'
;MIKLIFTTIFIVFLTACTTIALSPTPELVQKAIALQLEQTQQQLNQQLDLNFQKFNIQRISITQQQPLTIENLPAYRVQGNYDFTVKLPKRSFKQLEKPFEVYLQIQKEGKSWRLLIPEKNRQDPQSKWQSYLIL
;
A
#
# COMPACT_ATOMS: atom_id res chain seq x y z
N MET A 1 3.67 17.08 51.13
CA MET A 1 4.60 17.38 50.01
C MET A 1 4.84 16.20 49.06
N ILE A 2 4.69 14.92 49.47
CA ILE A 2 4.82 13.75 48.56
C ILE A 2 3.73 13.67 47.46
N LYS A 3 2.51 14.15 47.75
CA LYS A 3 1.37 14.03 46.82
C LYS A 3 1.56 14.82 45.52
N LEU A 4 2.24 15.97 45.58
CA LEU A 4 2.48 16.83 44.42
C LEU A 4 3.42 16.19 43.40
N ILE A 5 4.40 15.42 43.85
CA ILE A 5 5.41 14.77 42.98
C ILE A 5 4.77 13.67 42.12
N PHE A 6 3.85 12.89 42.70
CA PHE A 6 3.13 11.85 41.96
C PHE A 6 2.17 12.42 40.92
N THR A 7 1.57 13.59 41.17
CA THR A 7 0.67 14.24 40.20
C THR A 7 1.47 14.74 39.00
N THR A 8 2.66 15.32 39.21
CA THR A 8 3.53 15.82 38.13
C THR A 8 4.03 14.70 37.22
N ILE A 9 4.37 13.52 37.77
CA ILE A 9 4.87 12.39 36.98
C ILE A 9 3.78 11.77 36.08
N PHE A 10 2.52 11.81 36.52
CA PHE A 10 1.38 11.28 35.77
C PHE A 10 1.02 12.19 34.58
N ILE A 11 1.19 13.51 34.74
CA ILE A 11 0.87 14.50 33.69
C ILE A 11 1.87 14.45 32.52
N VAL A 12 3.13 14.08 32.77
CA VAL A 12 4.16 13.94 31.73
C VAL A 12 3.91 12.71 30.83
N PHE A 13 3.22 11.68 31.32
CA PHE A 13 2.86 10.51 30.51
C PHE A 13 1.62 10.71 29.63
N LEU A 14 0.82 11.76 29.90
CA LEU A 14 -0.41 12.05 29.15
C LEU A 14 -0.15 12.81 27.83
N THR A 15 1.08 13.21 27.54
CA THR A 15 1.47 13.81 26.25
C THR A 15 1.95 12.79 25.24
N ALA A 16 1.50 11.53 25.34
CA ALA A 16 1.50 10.66 24.17
C ALA A 16 0.47 11.23 23.19
N CYS A 17 0.93 12.17 22.35
CA CYS A 17 0.16 12.70 21.24
C CYS A 17 -0.51 11.53 20.52
N THR A 18 -1.83 11.53 20.51
CA THR A 18 -2.63 10.70 19.63
C THR A 18 -2.41 11.24 18.21
N THR A 19 -1.24 11.00 17.64
CA THR A 19 -1.05 11.10 16.20
C THR A 19 -1.97 10.04 15.64
N ILE A 20 -3.11 10.47 15.11
CA ILE A 20 -3.98 9.64 14.29
C ILE A 20 -3.11 9.20 13.12
N ALA A 21 -2.41 8.09 13.29
CA ALA A 21 -1.59 7.51 12.25
C ALA A 21 -2.60 6.94 11.26
N LEU A 22 -2.83 7.68 10.17
CA LEU A 22 -3.66 7.22 9.06
C LEU A 22 -3.03 5.92 8.55
N SER A 23 -3.66 4.80 8.90
CA SER A 23 -3.20 3.47 8.48
C SER A 23 -3.88 3.09 7.17
N PRO A 24 -3.16 2.45 6.23
CA PRO A 24 -3.76 2.04 4.97
C PRO A 24 -4.84 0.98 5.20
N THR A 25 -6.02 1.22 4.62
CA THR A 25 -7.17 0.31 4.71
C THR A 25 -7.06 -0.83 3.68
N PRO A 26 -7.72 -1.98 3.92
CA PRO A 26 -7.77 -3.07 2.94
C PRO A 26 -8.34 -2.63 1.58
N GLU A 27 -9.32 -1.72 1.57
CA GLU A 27 -9.89 -1.16 0.34
C GLU A 27 -8.88 -0.31 -0.44
N LEU A 28 -8.09 0.50 0.26
CA LEU A 28 -7.01 1.28 -0.36
C LEU A 28 -5.96 0.34 -0.97
N VAL A 29 -5.57 -0.72 -0.25
CA VAL A 29 -4.65 -1.74 -0.75
C VAL A 29 -5.22 -2.46 -1.97
N GLN A 30 -6.52 -2.77 -1.98
CA GLN A 30 -7.19 -3.37 -3.14
C GLN A 30 -7.07 -2.48 -4.38
N LYS A 31 -7.34 -1.18 -4.23
CA LYS A 31 -7.24 -0.21 -5.33
C LYS A 31 -5.81 -0.08 -5.83
N ALA A 32 -4.83 -0.07 -4.92
CA ALA A 32 -3.42 -0.04 -5.28
C ALA A 32 -3.00 -1.29 -6.10
N ILE A 33 -3.38 -2.48 -5.65
CA ILE A 33 -3.12 -3.73 -6.37
C ILE A 33 -3.82 -3.72 -7.74
N ALA A 34 -5.07 -3.27 -7.81
CA ALA A 34 -5.82 -3.15 -9.06
C ALA A 34 -5.10 -2.24 -10.06
N LEU A 35 -4.66 -1.06 -9.63
CA LEU A 35 -3.94 -0.11 -10.46
C LEU A 35 -2.63 -0.69 -11.03
N GLN A 36 -1.87 -1.41 -10.21
CA GLN A 36 -0.65 -2.07 -10.64
C GLN A 36 -0.93 -3.18 -11.67
N LEU A 37 -2.03 -3.93 -11.50
CA LEU A 37 -2.44 -4.95 -12.47
C LEU A 37 -2.93 -4.35 -13.78
N GLU A 38 -3.66 -3.23 -13.74
CA GLU A 38 -4.10 -2.51 -14.95
C GLU A 38 -2.91 -2.03 -15.78
N GLN A 39 -1.90 -1.44 -15.14
CA GLN A 39 -0.66 -1.04 -15.82
C GLN A 39 0.05 -2.24 -16.46
N THR A 40 0.13 -3.35 -15.72
CA THR A 40 0.74 -4.59 -16.23
C THR A 40 -0.07 -5.14 -17.42
N GLN A 41 -1.40 -5.10 -17.35
CA GLN A 41 -2.27 -5.55 -18.44
C GLN A 41 -2.06 -4.69 -19.69
N GLN A 42 -2.04 -3.36 -19.56
CA GLN A 42 -1.84 -2.47 -20.70
C GLN A 42 -0.51 -2.75 -21.40
N GLN A 43 0.57 -2.95 -20.64
CA GLN A 43 1.88 -3.31 -21.18
C GLN A 43 1.85 -4.69 -21.88
N LEU A 44 1.22 -5.69 -21.27
CA LEU A 44 1.13 -7.03 -21.85
C LEU A 44 0.24 -7.06 -23.11
N ASN A 45 -0.85 -6.30 -23.15
CA ASN A 45 -1.73 -6.21 -24.32
C ASN A 45 -0.97 -5.67 -25.53
N GLN A 46 -0.14 -4.64 -25.33
CA GLN A 46 0.69 -4.08 -26.38
C GLN A 46 1.71 -5.08 -26.94
N GLN A 47 2.17 -6.03 -26.12
CA GLN A 47 3.19 -7.00 -26.51
C GLN A 47 2.63 -8.31 -27.08
N LEU A 48 1.46 -8.75 -26.62
CA LEU A 48 0.96 -10.10 -26.86
C LEU A 48 -0.34 -10.16 -27.68
N ASP A 49 -0.92 -9.02 -28.07
CA ASP A 49 -2.23 -8.91 -28.75
C ASP A 49 -3.31 -9.78 -28.07
N LEU A 50 -3.31 -9.76 -26.74
CA LEU A 50 -4.24 -10.52 -25.91
C LEU A 50 -5.37 -9.61 -25.45
N ASN A 51 -6.62 -10.01 -25.70
CA ASN A 51 -7.78 -9.37 -25.11
C ASN A 51 -8.05 -9.96 -23.71
N PHE A 52 -7.35 -9.45 -22.70
CA PHE A 52 -7.58 -9.86 -21.32
C PHE A 52 -8.95 -9.36 -20.85
N GLN A 53 -9.79 -10.27 -20.34
CA GLN A 53 -11.06 -9.90 -19.73
C GLN A 53 -10.85 -9.50 -18.25
N LYS A 54 -11.92 -8.99 -17.62
CA LYS A 54 -11.93 -8.49 -16.24
C LYS A 54 -11.11 -9.34 -15.27
N PHE A 55 -10.27 -8.69 -14.48
CA PHE A 55 -9.60 -9.27 -13.31
C PHE A 55 -10.49 -9.17 -12.08
N ASN A 56 -10.30 -10.11 -11.15
CA ASN A 56 -10.94 -10.08 -9.85
C ASN A 56 -9.88 -10.32 -8.76
N ILE A 57 -9.82 -9.41 -7.80
CA ILE A 57 -8.98 -9.47 -6.60
C ILE A 57 -9.92 -9.75 -5.43
N GLN A 58 -9.66 -10.81 -4.69
CA GLN A 58 -10.49 -11.22 -3.55
C GLN A 58 -9.61 -11.58 -2.36
N ARG A 59 -10.22 -11.63 -1.16
CA ARG A 59 -9.58 -12.11 0.07
C ARG A 59 -8.20 -11.47 0.34
N ILE A 60 -8.13 -10.14 0.31
CA ILE A 60 -6.90 -9.44 0.68
C ILE A 60 -6.66 -9.65 2.17
N SER A 61 -5.54 -10.28 2.49
CA SER A 61 -5.05 -10.47 3.85
C SER A 61 -3.75 -9.70 4.00
N ILE A 62 -3.75 -8.68 4.85
CA ILE A 62 -2.55 -7.89 5.15
C ILE A 62 -1.79 -8.60 6.27
N THR A 63 -0.55 -9.00 6.01
CA THR A 63 0.29 -9.70 6.99
C THR A 63 1.26 -8.75 7.69
N GLN A 64 1.71 -7.70 7.01
CA GLN A 64 2.65 -6.73 7.57
C GLN A 64 2.34 -5.32 7.08
N GLN A 65 2.39 -4.36 8.01
CA GLN A 65 2.32 -2.94 7.73
C GLN A 65 3.49 -2.25 8.42
N GLN A 66 4.46 -1.79 7.64
CA GLN A 66 5.64 -1.11 8.16
C GLN A 66 5.56 0.38 7.80
N PRO A 67 5.49 1.29 8.78
CA PRO A 67 5.63 2.71 8.52
C PRO A 67 7.07 3.03 8.11
N LEU A 68 7.23 3.93 7.14
CA LEU A 68 8.50 4.48 6.69
C LEU A 68 8.31 5.91 6.20
N THR A 69 9.39 6.52 5.72
CA THR A 69 9.37 7.85 5.13
C THR A 69 10.01 7.79 3.75
N ILE A 70 9.29 8.28 2.74
CA ILE A 70 9.80 8.41 1.37
C ILE A 70 9.67 9.89 0.99
N GLU A 71 10.77 10.51 0.57
CA GLU A 71 10.81 11.92 0.16
C GLU A 71 10.21 12.88 1.21
N ASN A 72 10.53 12.67 2.49
CA ASN A 72 10.02 13.44 3.63
C ASN A 72 8.50 13.38 3.85
N LEU A 73 7.80 12.41 3.24
CA LEU A 73 6.38 12.15 3.47
C LEU A 73 6.16 10.81 4.17
N PRO A 74 5.17 10.70 5.07
CA PRO A 74 4.78 9.43 5.66
C PRO A 74 4.36 8.43 4.59
N ALA A 75 4.92 7.22 4.68
CA ALA A 75 4.58 6.13 3.79
C ALA A 75 4.46 4.81 4.56
N TYR A 76 3.79 3.85 3.95
CA TYR A 76 3.61 2.50 4.48
C TYR A 76 4.04 1.50 3.42
N ARG A 77 4.87 0.55 3.83
CA ARG A 77 5.10 -0.69 3.09
C ARG A 77 4.11 -1.71 3.62
N VAL A 78 3.21 -2.15 2.76
CA VAL A 78 2.16 -3.10 3.10
C VAL A 78 2.42 -4.38 2.34
N GLN A 79 2.47 -5.49 3.07
CA GLN A 79 2.67 -6.82 2.53
C GLN A 79 1.54 -7.74 2.97
N GLY A 80 1.26 -8.75 2.16
CA GLY A 80 0.16 -9.66 2.40
C GLY A 80 -0.04 -10.64 1.26
N ASN A 81 -1.20 -11.27 1.26
CA ASN A 81 -1.63 -12.20 0.22
C ASN A 81 -3.02 -11.85 -0.30
N TYR A 82 -3.30 -12.22 -1.55
CA TYR A 82 -4.62 -12.06 -2.16
C TYR A 82 -4.94 -13.20 -3.12
N ASP A 83 -6.23 -13.46 -3.32
CA ASP A 83 -6.69 -14.36 -4.36
C ASP A 83 -6.91 -13.58 -5.66
N PHE A 84 -6.33 -14.09 -6.75
CA PHE A 84 -6.38 -13.50 -8.07
C PHE A 84 -7.12 -14.41 -9.03
N THR A 85 -8.09 -13.88 -9.76
CA THR A 85 -8.72 -14.58 -10.89
C THR A 85 -8.69 -13.69 -12.12
N VAL A 86 -8.23 -14.24 -13.24
CA VAL A 86 -8.28 -13.62 -14.57
C VAL A 86 -9.08 -14.50 -15.52
N LYS A 87 -9.93 -13.87 -16.32
CA LYS A 87 -10.58 -14.52 -17.46
C LYS A 87 -9.86 -14.10 -18.74
N LEU A 88 -9.43 -15.08 -19.52
CA LEU A 88 -8.88 -14.91 -20.86
C LEU A 88 -9.90 -15.47 -21.87
N PRO A 89 -9.84 -15.09 -23.16
CA PRO A 89 -10.82 -15.52 -24.14
C PRO A 89 -10.98 -17.04 -24.25
N LYS A 90 -9.89 -17.80 -24.06
CA LYS A 90 -9.87 -19.27 -24.20
C LYS A 90 -9.73 -20.02 -22.88
N ARG A 91 -9.48 -19.34 -21.75
CA ARG A 91 -9.21 -20.00 -20.46
C ARG A 91 -9.44 -19.07 -19.28
N SER A 92 -9.74 -19.61 -18.11
CA SER A 92 -9.64 -18.88 -16.84
C SER A 92 -8.38 -19.31 -16.08
N PHE A 93 -7.79 -18.38 -15.35
CA PHE A 93 -6.67 -18.67 -14.46
C PHE A 93 -6.99 -18.11 -13.08
N LYS A 94 -6.84 -18.95 -12.06
CA LYS A 94 -7.04 -18.60 -10.66
C LYS A 94 -5.78 -18.93 -9.90
N GLN A 95 -5.30 -17.96 -9.13
CA GLN A 95 -4.15 -18.09 -8.25
C GLN A 95 -4.58 -17.69 -6.85
N LEU A 96 -4.43 -18.60 -5.91
CA LEU A 96 -4.76 -18.38 -4.51
C LEU A 96 -3.53 -17.88 -3.76
N GLU A 97 -3.74 -17.08 -2.72
CA GLU A 97 -2.70 -16.62 -1.79
C GLU A 97 -1.46 -16.03 -2.49
N LYS A 98 -1.66 -15.26 -3.55
CA LYS A 98 -0.57 -14.58 -4.25
C LYS A 98 0.00 -13.49 -3.33
N PRO A 99 1.31 -13.48 -3.06
CA PRO A 99 1.92 -12.44 -2.24
C PRO A 99 1.88 -11.10 -2.96
N PHE A 100 1.70 -10.03 -2.19
CA PHE A 100 1.80 -8.66 -2.67
C PHE A 100 2.68 -7.83 -1.75
N GLU A 101 3.24 -6.77 -2.34
CA GLU A 101 3.94 -5.72 -1.64
C GLU A 101 3.63 -4.40 -2.33
N VAL A 102 3.04 -3.46 -1.59
CA VAL A 102 2.69 -2.13 -2.10
C VAL A 102 3.25 -1.05 -1.17
N TYR A 103 3.63 0.08 -1.77
CA TYR A 103 4.10 1.25 -1.04
C TYR A 103 3.05 2.35 -1.18
N LEU A 104 2.53 2.81 -0.05
CA LEU A 104 1.45 3.78 0.02
C LEU A 104 1.94 5.03 0.72
N GLN A 105 1.92 6.18 0.05
CA GLN A 105 2.38 7.45 0.58
C GLN A 105 1.20 8.37 0.85
N ILE A 106 1.21 8.99 2.03
CA ILE A 106 0.23 9.99 2.44
C ILE A 106 0.75 11.36 2.02
N GLN A 107 -0.09 12.14 1.34
CA GLN A 107 0.28 13.51 0.95
C GLN A 107 0.23 14.48 2.14
N LYS A 108 0.86 15.65 2.00
CA LYS A 108 0.99 16.67 3.07
C LYS A 108 -0.34 17.04 3.74
N GLU A 109 -1.44 17.01 3.00
CA GLU A 109 -2.78 17.34 3.51
C GLU A 109 -3.44 16.20 4.29
N GLY A 110 -2.87 14.99 4.28
CA GLY A 110 -3.40 13.82 4.96
C GLY A 110 -4.68 13.25 4.35
N LYS A 111 -5.11 13.74 3.18
CA LYS A 111 -6.39 13.39 2.56
C LYS A 111 -6.27 12.44 1.38
N SER A 112 -5.11 12.42 0.74
CA SER A 112 -4.87 11.65 -0.47
C SER A 112 -3.75 10.64 -0.30
N TRP A 113 -3.91 9.54 -1.00
CA TRP A 113 -3.00 8.41 -0.98
C TRP A 113 -2.44 8.18 -2.38
N ARG A 114 -1.13 7.95 -2.44
CA ARG A 114 -0.44 7.63 -3.69
C ARG A 114 0.21 6.26 -3.60
N LEU A 115 0.06 5.49 -4.67
CA LEU A 115 0.83 4.26 -4.91
C LEU A 115 2.21 4.67 -5.38
N LEU A 116 3.25 4.19 -4.69
CA LEU A 116 4.63 4.33 -5.13
C LEU A 116 5.12 3.03 -5.75
N ILE A 117 5.68 3.13 -6.95
CA ILE A 117 6.29 2.03 -7.69
C ILE A 117 7.78 2.36 -7.89
N PRO A 118 8.71 1.53 -7.41
CA PRO A 118 10.14 1.80 -7.58
C PRO A 118 10.56 1.59 -9.03
N GLU A 119 11.27 2.56 -9.62
CA GLU A 119 11.62 2.57 -11.05
C GLU A 119 12.77 1.60 -11.40
N LYS A 120 13.68 1.32 -10.45
CA LYS A 120 14.73 0.27 -10.54
C LYS A 120 15.10 -0.26 -9.15
N ASN A 121 15.49 -1.55 -9.15
CA ASN A 121 15.99 -2.41 -8.06
C ASN A 121 15.83 -1.89 -6.61
N ARG A 122 15.09 -2.66 -5.80
CA ARG A 122 14.64 -2.39 -4.41
C ARG A 122 15.75 -2.04 -3.40
N GLN A 123 17.03 -2.11 -3.80
CA GLN A 123 18.20 -1.98 -2.94
C GLN A 123 18.91 -0.62 -3.04
N ASP A 124 18.49 0.27 -3.93
CA ASP A 124 19.13 1.58 -4.08
C ASP A 124 18.44 2.65 -3.21
N PRO A 125 19.12 3.29 -2.26
CA PRO A 125 18.58 4.42 -1.51
C PRO A 125 18.24 5.64 -2.38
N GLN A 126 18.66 5.68 -3.65
CA GLN A 126 18.28 6.68 -4.66
C GLN A 126 17.24 6.17 -5.68
N SER A 127 16.56 5.05 -5.42
CA SER A 127 15.49 4.56 -6.30
C SER A 127 14.47 5.68 -6.56
N LYS A 128 14.34 6.06 -7.84
CA LYS A 128 13.28 6.95 -8.29
C LYS A 128 11.93 6.26 -8.11
N TRP A 129 10.94 6.99 -7.59
CA TRP A 129 9.60 6.47 -7.36
C TRP A 129 8.63 7.03 -8.38
N GLN A 130 7.94 6.15 -9.08
CA GLN A 130 6.77 6.51 -9.87
C GLN A 130 5.58 6.58 -8.91
N SER A 131 4.82 7.67 -8.98
CA SER A 131 3.80 7.98 -7.99
C SER A 131 2.44 8.15 -8.65
N TYR A 132 1.47 7.32 -8.29
CA TYR A 132 0.13 7.31 -8.88
C TYR A 132 -0.93 7.64 -7.83
N LEU A 133 -1.87 8.53 -8.17
CA LEU A 133 -2.98 8.89 -7.29
C LEU A 133 -3.97 7.71 -7.18
N ILE A 134 -4.36 7.37 -5.94
CA ILE A 134 -5.39 6.35 -5.67
C ILE A 134 -6.70 7.00 -5.21
N LEU A 135 -6.59 7.97 -4.29
CA LEU A 135 -7.67 8.68 -3.61
C LEU A 135 -7.21 10.11 -3.30
#